data_AF-K2AG33-F1
#
_entry.id   AF-K2AG33-F1
#
_cell.length_a   1.000
_cell.length_b   1.000
_cell.length_c   1.000
_cell.angle_alpha   90.00
_cell.angle_beta   90.00
_cell.angle_gamma   90.00
#
_symmetry.space_group_name_H-M   'P 1'
#
loop_
_entity.id
_entity.type
_entity.pdbx_description
1 polymer ?
#
loop_
_entity_poly.entity_id
_entity_poly.type
_entity_poly.pdbx_seq_one_letter_code
_entity_poly.pdbx_strand_id
1 'polypeptide(L)'
;AKSAKAMAGFATSWAALSASYGTTPPPQYESDAAYAETFAAVQAQIDAAKADIDAGALPKAHEALEGVRGAIGSLHERNDIVSFSDRMNAYHAAMEEVLGLELAATDAVTLAEHAGVMGYLAAEIVRLPAPEAAGNADYAKLQDAFTASVKAYSDAVKAGDAAAIKAAVDGLKVPYSKFFLMFG
;
A
#
# COMPACT_ATOMS: atom_id res chain seq x y z
N ALA A 1 23.60 3.07 -5.16
CA ALA A 1 22.47 2.45 -5.90
C ALA A 1 21.23 3.35 -5.83
N LYS A 2 20.22 3.15 -6.70
CA LYS A 2 18.96 3.94 -6.68
C LYS A 2 18.25 3.85 -5.32
N SER A 3 18.19 2.67 -4.71
CA SER A 3 17.56 2.44 -3.40
C SER A 3 18.21 3.26 -2.29
N ALA A 4 19.54 3.32 -2.23
CA ALA A 4 20.26 4.13 -1.22
C ALA A 4 19.94 5.63 -1.35
N LYS A 5 19.83 6.15 -2.58
CA LYS A 5 19.44 7.55 -2.81
C LYS A 5 18.01 7.82 -2.36
N ALA A 6 17.07 6.94 -2.70
CA ALA A 6 15.67 7.06 -2.29
C ALA A 6 15.54 7.01 -0.76
N MET A 7 16.24 6.07 -0.11
CA MET A 7 16.26 5.92 1.34
C MET A 7 16.82 7.16 2.05
N ALA A 8 17.92 7.74 1.53
CA ALA A 8 18.46 8.98 2.07
C ALA A 8 17.48 10.16 1.95
N GLY A 9 16.75 10.23 0.83
CA GLY A 9 15.70 11.22 0.63
C GLY A 9 14.58 11.07 1.65
N PHE A 10 14.04 9.85 1.79
CA PHE A 10 13.00 9.57 2.77
C PHE A 10 13.45 9.87 4.21
N ALA A 11 14.64 9.44 4.62
CA ALA A 11 15.19 9.73 5.95
C ALA A 11 15.31 11.25 6.20
N THR A 12 15.70 12.03 5.18
CA THR A 12 15.79 13.50 5.29
C THR A 12 14.41 14.13 5.47
N SER A 13 13.42 13.72 4.68
CA SER A 13 12.04 14.19 4.80
C SER A 13 11.43 13.83 6.16
N TRP A 14 11.67 12.60 6.63
CA TRP A 14 11.21 12.15 7.94
C TRP A 14 11.86 12.93 9.09
N ALA A 15 13.16 13.22 9.01
CA ALA A 15 13.85 14.05 9.99
C ALA A 15 13.27 15.47 10.05
N ALA A 16 12.95 16.07 8.90
CA ALA A 16 12.31 17.39 8.85
C ALA A 16 10.89 17.38 9.44
N LEU A 17 10.11 16.33 9.17
CA LEU A 17 8.79 16.14 9.76
C LEU A 17 8.89 15.95 11.28
N SER A 18 9.81 15.12 11.74
CA SER A 18 10.07 14.86 13.17
C SER A 18 10.51 16.12 13.91
N ALA A 19 11.34 16.95 13.29
CA ALA A 19 11.76 18.22 13.88
C ALA A 19 10.58 19.21 14.03
N SER A 20 9.61 19.15 13.12
CA SER A 20 8.47 20.09 13.10
C SER A 20 7.31 19.63 13.98
N TYR A 21 7.04 18.32 14.01
CA TYR A 21 5.82 17.77 14.62
C TYR A 21 6.08 16.68 15.68
N GLY A 22 7.30 16.13 15.78
CA GLY A 22 7.59 14.97 16.63
C GLY A 22 7.29 15.17 18.13
N THR A 23 7.37 16.41 18.62
CA THR A 23 7.03 16.77 20.02
C THR A 23 5.79 17.67 20.12
N THR A 24 5.25 18.10 18.99
CA THR A 24 4.10 19.01 18.93
C THR A 24 3.19 18.50 17.82
N PRO A 25 2.33 17.50 18.15
CA PRO A 25 1.45 16.91 17.17
C PRO A 25 0.51 17.98 16.59
N PRO A 26 0.15 17.90 15.31
CA PRO A 26 -0.90 18.75 14.75
C PRO A 26 -2.26 18.40 15.39
N PRO A 27 -3.27 19.28 15.30
CA PRO A 27 -4.53 19.14 16.05
C PRO A 27 -5.23 17.79 15.90
N GLN A 28 -5.18 17.18 14.72
CA GLN A 28 -5.80 15.87 14.47
C GLN A 28 -5.13 14.70 15.21
N TYR A 29 -3.94 14.91 15.80
CA TYR A 29 -3.18 13.90 16.56
C TYR A 29 -2.88 14.34 18.00
N GLU A 30 -3.36 15.53 18.42
CA GLU A 30 -2.94 16.15 19.69
C GLU A 30 -3.31 15.32 20.93
N SER A 31 -4.34 14.47 20.80
CA SER A 31 -4.85 13.60 21.86
C SER A 31 -4.31 12.17 21.80
N ASP A 32 -3.49 11.81 20.81
CA ASP A 32 -2.95 10.45 20.68
C ASP A 32 -1.75 10.25 21.63
N ALA A 33 -1.97 9.47 22.69
CA ALA A 33 -0.94 9.15 23.67
C ALA A 33 0.26 8.38 23.09
N ALA A 34 0.08 7.66 21.97
CA ALA A 34 1.10 6.87 21.28
C ALA A 34 1.74 7.62 20.09
N TYR A 35 1.46 8.92 19.93
CA TYR A 35 2.01 9.71 18.81
C TYR A 35 3.55 9.69 18.77
N ALA A 36 4.19 10.01 19.89
CA ALA A 36 5.65 10.02 19.98
C ALA A 36 6.27 8.64 19.75
N GLU A 37 5.61 7.58 20.23
CA GLU A 37 6.03 6.19 20.02
C GLU A 37 5.95 5.81 18.53
N THR A 38 4.92 6.27 17.83
CA THR A 38 4.79 6.09 16.37
C THR A 38 6.00 6.70 15.65
N PHE A 39 6.40 7.92 16.04
CA PHE A 39 7.55 8.57 15.40
C PHE A 39 8.86 7.83 15.65
N ALA A 40 9.06 7.34 16.88
CA ALA A 40 10.22 6.53 17.22
C ALA A 40 10.24 5.19 16.45
N ALA A 41 9.07 4.53 16.30
CA ALA A 41 8.94 3.30 15.55
C ALA A 41 9.31 3.50 14.06
N VAL A 42 8.79 4.56 13.43
CA VAL A 42 9.14 4.88 12.03
C VAL A 42 10.64 5.13 11.87
N GLN A 43 11.25 5.88 12.80
CA GLN A 43 12.70 6.12 12.76
C GLN A 43 13.50 4.81 12.86
N ALA A 44 13.11 3.90 13.75
CA ALA A 44 13.76 2.60 13.89
C ALA A 44 13.68 1.77 12.60
N GLN A 45 12.54 1.79 11.90
CA GLN A 45 12.37 1.10 10.61
C GLN A 45 13.22 1.73 9.50
N ILE A 46 13.33 3.07 9.48
CA ILE A 46 14.22 3.79 8.56
C ILE A 46 15.67 3.38 8.78
N ASP A 47 16.11 3.30 10.03
CA ASP A 47 17.48 2.93 10.37
C ASP A 47 17.78 1.47 9.99
N ALA A 48 16.84 0.56 10.24
CA ALA A 48 16.93 -0.83 9.83
C ALA A 48 17.00 -0.97 8.29
N ALA A 49 16.10 -0.32 7.56
CA ALA A 49 16.07 -0.35 6.10
C ALA A 49 17.37 0.20 5.48
N LYS A 50 17.94 1.26 6.08
CA LYS A 50 19.22 1.81 5.66
C LYS A 50 20.36 0.80 5.85
N ALA A 51 20.44 0.15 7.01
CA ALA A 51 21.45 -0.87 7.30
C ALA A 51 21.33 -2.06 6.33
N ASP A 52 20.11 -2.52 6.04
CA ASP A 52 19.88 -3.61 5.09
C ASP A 52 20.25 -3.22 3.66
N ILE A 53 19.98 -1.98 3.22
CA ILE A 53 20.42 -1.48 1.91
C ILE A 53 21.94 -1.43 1.81
N ASP A 54 22.62 -0.93 2.85
CA ASP A 54 24.08 -0.85 2.90
C ASP A 54 24.72 -2.25 2.87
N ALA A 55 24.03 -3.26 3.43
CA ALA A 55 24.40 -4.68 3.36
C ALA A 55 23.98 -5.38 2.05
N GLY A 56 23.26 -4.71 1.14
CA GLY A 56 22.74 -5.29 -0.11
C GLY A 56 21.53 -6.21 0.08
N ALA A 57 20.93 -6.26 1.28
CA ALA A 57 19.77 -7.07 1.63
C ALA A 57 18.44 -6.38 1.25
N LEU A 58 18.25 -6.07 -0.03
CA LEU A 58 17.08 -5.32 -0.51
C LEU A 58 15.71 -5.91 -0.11
N PRO A 59 15.50 -7.24 -0.09
CA PRO A 59 14.24 -7.80 0.39
C PRO A 59 13.95 -7.46 1.86
N LYS A 60 14.97 -7.49 2.73
CA LYS A 60 14.81 -7.13 4.16
C LYS A 60 14.56 -5.64 4.33
N ALA A 61 15.25 -4.81 3.55
CA ALA A 61 14.99 -3.38 3.55
C ALA A 61 13.55 -3.04 3.14
N HIS A 62 12.97 -3.79 2.19
CA HIS A 62 11.57 -3.64 1.82
C HIS A 62 10.64 -4.02 2.97
N GLU A 63 10.88 -5.15 3.64
CA GLU A 63 10.11 -5.59 4.81
C GLU A 63 10.15 -4.56 5.95
N ALA A 64 11.32 -3.99 6.26
CA ALA A 64 11.43 -2.90 7.24
C ALA A 64 10.58 -1.67 6.85
N LEU A 65 10.55 -1.30 5.57
CA LEU A 65 9.73 -0.19 5.08
C LEU A 65 8.22 -0.50 5.10
N GLU A 66 7.80 -1.76 5.01
CA GLU A 66 6.40 -2.12 5.30
C GLU A 66 6.04 -1.82 6.76
N GLY A 67 6.99 -1.94 7.69
CA GLY A 67 6.83 -1.52 9.09
C GLY A 67 6.54 -0.02 9.25
N VAL A 68 7.07 0.83 8.36
CA VAL A 68 6.71 2.26 8.33
C VAL A 68 5.25 2.45 7.95
N ARG A 69 4.78 1.75 6.91
CA ARG A 69 3.36 1.80 6.48
C ARG A 69 2.44 1.35 7.60
N GLY A 70 2.81 0.28 8.29
CA GLY A 70 2.07 -0.21 9.47
C GLY A 70 1.98 0.84 10.59
N ALA A 71 3.09 1.46 10.98
CA ALA A 71 3.12 2.45 12.04
C ALA A 71 2.25 3.69 11.71
N ILE A 72 2.36 4.22 10.49
CA ILE A 72 1.56 5.38 10.05
C ILE A 72 0.08 4.99 9.90
N GLY A 73 -0.21 3.81 9.34
CA GLY A 73 -1.58 3.31 9.22
C GLY A 73 -2.26 3.17 10.58
N SER A 74 -1.58 2.57 11.56
CA SER A 74 -2.11 2.49 12.93
C SER A 74 -2.29 3.85 13.59
N LEU A 75 -1.43 4.84 13.30
CA LEU A 75 -1.66 6.21 13.75
C LEU A 75 -2.93 6.80 13.13
N HIS A 76 -3.14 6.61 11.84
CA HIS A 76 -4.36 7.06 11.18
C HIS A 76 -5.61 6.40 11.77
N GLU A 77 -5.60 5.08 11.96
CA GLU A 77 -6.70 4.32 12.55
C GLU A 77 -7.09 4.81 13.95
N ARG A 78 -6.12 5.04 14.83
CA ARG A 78 -6.39 5.53 16.20
C ARG A 78 -6.98 6.94 16.25
N ASN A 79 -6.88 7.69 15.16
CA ASN A 79 -7.32 9.08 15.07
C ASN A 79 -8.45 9.26 14.04
N ASP A 80 -9.11 8.17 13.63
CA ASP A 80 -10.21 8.19 12.67
C ASP A 80 -9.87 8.86 11.32
N ILE A 81 -8.61 8.75 10.91
CA ILE A 81 -8.11 9.27 9.64
C ILE A 81 -8.02 8.12 8.65
N VAL A 82 -8.43 8.37 7.41
CA VAL A 82 -8.22 7.45 6.30
C VAL A 82 -7.78 8.23 5.07
N SER A 83 -6.49 8.10 4.74
CA SER A 83 -5.85 8.71 3.57
C SER A 83 -5.97 7.84 2.32
N PHE A 84 -5.59 8.40 1.16
CA PHE A 84 -5.49 7.63 -0.07
C PHE A 84 -4.49 6.46 0.07
N SER A 85 -3.34 6.71 0.70
CA SER A 85 -2.31 5.70 0.95
C SER A 85 -2.84 4.54 1.81
N ASP A 86 -3.65 4.82 2.83
CA ASP A 86 -4.24 3.76 3.67
C ASP A 86 -5.16 2.83 2.86
N ARG A 87 -5.94 3.40 1.93
CA ARG A 87 -6.80 2.61 1.02
C ARG A 87 -5.96 1.76 0.07
N MET A 88 -4.87 2.33 -0.45
CA MET A 88 -3.91 1.60 -1.28
C MET A 88 -3.19 0.48 -0.49
N ASN A 89 -2.90 0.69 0.79
CA ASN A 89 -2.30 -0.31 1.69
C ASN A 89 -3.29 -1.43 1.99
N ALA A 90 -4.55 -1.11 2.27
CA ALA A 90 -5.60 -2.10 2.49
C ALA A 90 -5.81 -2.99 1.24
N TYR A 91 -5.85 -2.38 0.05
CA TYR A 91 -5.89 -3.14 -1.19
C TYR A 91 -4.64 -4.02 -1.37
N HIS A 92 -3.45 -3.49 -1.06
CA HIS A 92 -2.20 -4.26 -1.14
C HIS A 92 -2.25 -5.53 -0.29
N ALA A 93 -2.69 -5.41 0.95
CA ALA A 93 -2.78 -6.54 1.86
C ALA A 93 -3.73 -7.62 1.30
N ALA A 94 -4.93 -7.23 0.85
CA ALA A 94 -5.87 -8.15 0.22
C ALA A 94 -5.32 -8.74 -1.09
N MET A 95 -4.53 -7.99 -1.86
CA MET A 95 -3.88 -8.48 -3.07
C MET A 95 -2.84 -9.55 -2.74
N GLU A 96 -2.01 -9.34 -1.73
CA GLU A 96 -0.98 -10.31 -1.34
C GLU A 96 -1.60 -11.60 -0.78
N GLU A 97 -2.75 -11.53 -0.10
CA GLU A 97 -3.53 -12.73 0.25
C GLU A 97 -3.92 -13.54 -0.99
N VAL A 98 -4.44 -12.88 -2.04
CA VAL A 98 -4.80 -13.53 -3.30
C VAL A 98 -3.59 -14.12 -4.01
N LEU A 99 -2.47 -13.40 -4.03
CA LEU A 99 -1.22 -13.87 -4.64
C LEU A 99 -0.62 -15.07 -3.89
N GLY A 100 -0.93 -15.22 -2.61
CA GLY A 100 -0.51 -16.33 -1.76
C GLY A 100 -1.40 -17.58 -1.83
N LEU A 101 -2.53 -17.54 -2.56
CA LEU A 101 -3.43 -18.67 -2.68
C LEU A 101 -2.84 -19.79 -3.54
N GLU A 102 -2.98 -21.02 -3.04
CA GLU A 102 -2.83 -22.23 -3.86
C GLU A 102 -4.09 -22.40 -4.74
N LEU A 103 -4.16 -21.66 -5.85
CA LEU A 103 -5.39 -21.52 -6.68
C LEU A 103 -6.04 -22.85 -7.10
N ALA A 104 -5.26 -23.91 -7.28
CA ALA A 104 -5.77 -25.23 -7.64
C ALA A 104 -6.49 -25.95 -6.49
N ALA A 105 -6.25 -25.54 -5.25
CA ALA A 105 -6.84 -26.08 -4.04
C ALA A 105 -7.90 -25.15 -3.41
N THR A 106 -7.95 -23.88 -3.82
CA THR A 106 -8.94 -22.91 -3.36
C THR A 106 -10.30 -23.15 -4.02
N ASP A 107 -11.37 -23.21 -3.22
CA ASP A 107 -12.73 -23.36 -3.75
C ASP A 107 -13.28 -22.05 -4.33
N ALA A 108 -14.35 -22.18 -5.12
CA ALA A 108 -14.96 -21.06 -5.82
C ALA A 108 -15.59 -20.00 -4.88
N VAL A 109 -16.01 -20.39 -3.68
CA VAL A 109 -16.61 -19.46 -2.71
C VAL A 109 -15.51 -18.56 -2.14
N THR A 110 -14.39 -19.13 -1.70
CA THR A 110 -13.24 -18.36 -1.21
C THR A 110 -12.70 -17.42 -2.29
N LEU A 111 -12.59 -17.86 -3.55
CA LEU A 111 -12.20 -16.99 -4.66
C LEU A 111 -13.18 -15.83 -4.85
N ALA A 112 -14.48 -16.09 -4.76
CA ALA A 112 -15.52 -15.07 -4.88
C ALA A 112 -15.48 -14.05 -3.73
N GLU A 113 -15.21 -14.50 -2.50
CA GLU A 113 -15.03 -13.63 -1.33
C GLU A 113 -13.86 -12.67 -1.52
N HIS A 114 -12.68 -13.19 -1.90
CA HIS A 114 -11.53 -12.34 -2.19
C HIS A 114 -11.77 -11.38 -3.36
N ALA A 115 -12.44 -11.84 -4.44
CA ALA A 115 -12.80 -10.97 -5.56
C ALA A 115 -13.75 -9.85 -5.13
N GLY A 116 -14.68 -10.13 -4.21
CA GLY A 116 -15.58 -9.15 -3.61
C GLY A 116 -14.82 -8.09 -2.80
N VAL A 117 -13.94 -8.53 -1.89
CA VAL A 117 -13.10 -7.64 -1.06
C VAL A 117 -12.22 -6.75 -1.95
N MET A 118 -11.52 -7.34 -2.92
CA MET A 118 -10.66 -6.62 -3.85
C MET A 118 -11.43 -5.59 -4.68
N GLY A 119 -12.63 -5.95 -5.16
CA GLY A 119 -13.52 -5.05 -5.88
C GLY A 119 -13.99 -3.87 -5.03
N TYR A 120 -14.36 -4.12 -3.77
CA TYR A 120 -14.75 -3.08 -2.83
C TYR A 120 -13.60 -2.10 -2.54
N LEU A 121 -12.42 -2.61 -2.19
CA LEU A 121 -11.26 -1.77 -1.88
C LEU A 121 -10.80 -0.95 -3.09
N ALA A 122 -10.83 -1.53 -4.30
CA ALA A 122 -10.54 -0.80 -5.53
C ALA A 122 -11.57 0.31 -5.79
N ALA A 123 -12.86 0.07 -5.52
CA ALA A 123 -13.90 1.09 -5.66
C ALA A 123 -13.71 2.24 -4.65
N GLU A 124 -13.29 1.95 -3.42
CA GLU A 124 -12.96 2.98 -2.43
C GLU A 124 -11.81 3.88 -2.87
N ILE A 125 -10.75 3.30 -3.46
CA ILE A 125 -9.61 4.04 -4.02
C ILE A 125 -10.08 5.01 -5.13
N VAL A 126 -10.96 4.56 -6.02
CA VAL A 126 -11.51 5.40 -7.11
C VAL A 126 -12.45 6.48 -6.59
N ARG A 127 -13.30 6.13 -5.60
CA ARG A 127 -14.29 7.04 -5.03
C ARG A 127 -13.64 8.19 -4.26
N LEU A 128 -12.49 7.94 -3.64
CA LEU A 128 -11.76 8.88 -2.79
C LEU A 128 -10.31 9.00 -3.30
N PRO A 129 -10.12 9.67 -4.45
CA PRO A 129 -8.84 9.69 -5.13
C PRO A 129 -7.81 10.54 -4.38
N ALA A 130 -6.54 10.42 -4.78
CA ALA A 130 -5.46 11.26 -4.26
C ALA A 130 -5.71 12.74 -4.65
N PRO A 131 -5.22 13.71 -3.84
CA PRO A 131 -5.33 15.14 -4.17
C PRO A 131 -4.82 15.50 -5.58
N GLU A 132 -3.83 14.77 -6.07
CA GLU A 132 -3.17 14.96 -7.38
C GLU A 132 -4.02 14.47 -8.56
N ALA A 133 -5.17 13.84 -8.33
CA ALA A 133 -5.97 13.23 -9.39
C ALA A 133 -6.59 14.24 -10.35
N ALA A 134 -7.01 15.40 -9.85
CA ALA A 134 -7.76 16.39 -10.62
C ALA A 134 -6.92 16.94 -11.80
N GLY A 135 -7.35 16.62 -13.04
CA GLY A 135 -6.69 17.08 -14.26
C GLY A 135 -5.38 16.36 -14.60
N ASN A 136 -5.04 15.28 -13.89
CA ASN A 136 -3.80 14.54 -14.09
C ASN A 136 -4.01 13.33 -15.02
N ALA A 137 -3.50 13.43 -16.24
CA ALA A 137 -3.64 12.38 -17.25
C ALA A 137 -2.91 11.08 -16.87
N ASP A 138 -1.77 11.17 -16.19
CA ASP A 138 -1.03 9.99 -15.75
C ASP A 138 -1.76 9.28 -14.60
N TYR A 139 -2.40 10.04 -13.71
CA TYR A 139 -3.27 9.50 -12.67
C TYR A 139 -4.42 8.71 -13.28
N ALA A 140 -5.20 9.33 -14.19
CA ALA A 140 -6.32 8.68 -14.85
C ALA A 140 -5.88 7.37 -15.55
N LYS A 141 -4.78 7.42 -16.32
CA LYS A 141 -4.24 6.24 -17.02
C LYS A 141 -3.85 5.11 -16.06
N LEU A 142 -3.20 5.43 -14.95
CA LEU A 142 -2.77 4.43 -13.96
C LEU A 142 -3.96 3.86 -13.19
N GLN A 143 -4.94 4.69 -12.83
CA GLN A 143 -6.19 4.26 -12.22
C GLN A 143 -6.98 3.34 -13.17
N ASP A 144 -7.05 3.66 -14.46
CA ASP A 144 -7.74 2.82 -15.45
C ASP A 144 -7.08 1.44 -15.58
N ALA A 145 -5.74 1.39 -15.62
CA ALA A 145 -5.01 0.13 -15.66
C ALA A 145 -5.22 -0.70 -14.39
N PHE A 146 -5.21 -0.04 -13.23
CA PHE A 146 -5.48 -0.66 -11.93
C PHE A 146 -6.89 -1.24 -11.84
N THR A 147 -7.92 -0.44 -12.17
CA THR A 147 -9.32 -0.89 -12.12
C THR A 147 -9.59 -2.01 -13.12
N ALA A 148 -8.97 -1.96 -14.31
CA ALA A 148 -9.07 -3.02 -15.31
C ALA A 148 -8.51 -4.36 -14.80
N SER A 149 -7.38 -4.38 -14.07
CA SER A 149 -6.85 -5.64 -13.52
C SER A 149 -7.74 -6.23 -12.43
N VAL A 150 -8.33 -5.40 -11.57
CA VAL A 150 -9.29 -5.88 -10.54
C VAL A 150 -10.54 -6.44 -11.20
N LYS A 151 -11.05 -5.75 -12.23
CA LYS A 151 -12.20 -6.22 -13.00
C LYS A 151 -11.92 -7.57 -13.67
N ALA A 152 -10.75 -7.74 -14.28
CA ALA A 152 -10.35 -8.99 -14.92
C ALA A 152 -10.35 -10.16 -13.92
N TYR A 153 -9.85 -9.94 -12.69
CA TYR A 153 -9.92 -10.95 -11.63
C TYR A 153 -11.37 -11.28 -11.22
N SER A 154 -12.19 -10.25 -10.97
CA SER A 154 -13.61 -10.44 -10.63
C SER A 154 -14.38 -11.19 -11.72
N ASP A 155 -14.17 -10.85 -13.00
CA ASP A 155 -14.83 -11.48 -14.13
C ASP A 155 -14.38 -12.95 -14.28
N ALA A 156 -13.08 -13.24 -14.14
CA ALA A 156 -12.53 -14.59 -14.23
C ALA A 156 -13.08 -15.50 -13.12
N VAL A 157 -13.15 -15.00 -11.89
CA VAL A 157 -13.74 -15.73 -10.75
C VAL A 157 -15.21 -16.02 -10.98
N LYS A 158 -15.99 -15.04 -11.46
CA LYS A 158 -17.42 -15.24 -11.80
C LYS A 158 -17.63 -16.26 -12.92
N ALA A 159 -16.72 -16.31 -13.89
CA ALA A 159 -16.76 -17.27 -14.98
C ALA A 159 -16.35 -18.69 -14.56
N GLY A 160 -15.63 -18.84 -13.44
CA GLY A 160 -15.13 -20.12 -12.95
C GLY A 160 -14.03 -20.73 -13.84
N ASP A 161 -13.40 -19.95 -14.71
CA ASP A 161 -12.33 -20.41 -15.60
C ASP A 161 -10.99 -20.35 -14.86
N ALA A 162 -10.48 -21.52 -14.46
CA ALA A 162 -9.24 -21.64 -13.72
C ALA A 162 -8.02 -21.04 -14.44
N ALA A 163 -7.94 -21.13 -15.77
CA ALA A 163 -6.84 -20.56 -16.54
C ALA A 163 -6.93 -19.03 -16.58
N ALA A 164 -8.15 -18.50 -16.75
CA ALA A 164 -8.39 -17.06 -16.70
C ALA A 164 -8.15 -16.48 -15.29
N ILE A 165 -8.53 -17.21 -14.23
CA ILE A 165 -8.29 -16.81 -12.85
C ILE A 165 -6.80 -16.70 -12.59
N LYS A 166 -6.01 -17.72 -12.97
CA LYS A 166 -4.56 -17.67 -12.85
C LYS A 166 -3.96 -16.48 -13.60
N ALA A 167 -4.35 -16.27 -14.86
CA ALA A 167 -3.85 -15.16 -15.67
C ALA A 167 -4.21 -13.80 -15.05
N ALA A 168 -5.40 -13.66 -14.46
CA ALA A 168 -5.83 -12.44 -13.80
C ALA A 168 -5.06 -12.18 -12.50
N VAL A 169 -4.83 -13.21 -11.68
CA VAL A 169 -4.02 -13.12 -10.44
C VAL A 169 -2.59 -12.68 -10.77
N ASP A 170 -1.95 -13.32 -11.76
CA ASP A 170 -0.62 -12.94 -12.25
C ASP A 170 -0.57 -11.47 -12.76
N GLY A 171 -1.73 -10.93 -13.19
CA GLY A 171 -1.91 -9.59 -13.72
C GLY A 171 -2.21 -8.49 -12.68
N LEU A 172 -2.44 -8.82 -11.40
CA LEU A 172 -2.84 -7.84 -10.37
C LEU A 172 -1.68 -6.89 -9.96
N LYS A 173 -0.48 -7.46 -9.76
CA LYS A 173 0.62 -6.76 -9.07
C LYS A 173 1.15 -5.55 -9.84
N VAL A 174 1.36 -5.69 -11.15
CA VAL A 174 2.04 -4.66 -11.95
C VAL A 174 1.24 -3.34 -12.05
N PRO A 175 -0.06 -3.34 -12.37
CA PRO A 175 -0.87 -2.12 -12.37
C PRO A 175 -0.90 -1.44 -10.99
N TYR A 176 -1.10 -2.21 -9.92
CA TYR A 176 -1.06 -1.70 -8.55
C TYR A 176 0.29 -1.03 -8.24
N SER A 177 1.41 -1.73 -8.45
CA SER A 177 2.74 -1.19 -8.10
C SER A 177 3.07 0.10 -8.85
N LYS A 178 2.64 0.24 -10.11
CA LYS A 178 2.86 1.46 -10.88
C LYS A 178 2.01 2.62 -10.35
N PHE A 179 0.76 2.35 -10.00
CA PHE A 179 -0.13 3.36 -9.45
C PHE A 179 0.34 3.82 -8.06
N PHE A 180 0.68 2.85 -7.20
CA PHE A 180 1.23 3.10 -5.86
C PHE A 180 2.55 3.87 -5.90
N LEU A 181 3.49 3.51 -6.78
CA LEU A 181 4.78 4.20 -6.86
C LEU A 181 4.66 5.71 -7.15
N MET A 182 3.62 6.12 -7.87
CA MET A 182 3.44 7.52 -8.26
C MET A 182 2.53 8.32 -7.33
N PHE A 183 1.53 7.69 -6.72
CA PHE A 183 0.48 8.41 -6.00
C PHE A 183 0.08 7.77 -4.66
N GLY A 184 0.63 6.60 -4.34
CA GLY A 184 0.31 5.85 -3.13
C GLY A 184 1.10 6.28 -1.91
#